data_AF-Q8X198-F1
#
_entry.id   AF-Q8X198-F1
#
_cell.length_a   1.000
_cell.length_b   1.000
_cell.length_c   1.000
_cell.angle_alpha   90.00
_cell.angle_beta   90.00
_cell.angle_gamma   90.00
#
_symmetry.space_group_name_H-M   'P 1'
#
loop_
_entity.id
_entity.type
_entity.pdbx_description
1 polymer ?
#
loop_
_entity_poly.entity_id
_entity_poly.type
_entity_poly.pdbx_seq_one_letter_code
_entity_poly.pdbx_strand_id
1 'polypeptide(L)'
;QTKEHPSPGRQNQAQEDEEIMNMVNLSKKSVELTGELGAVRNKSSYPFIQALAHQCFNPCRKVRAHAIKILQASLLSSNFSEEYSASGVYEYGLFPLMAELVKDDVFHTDLNGFSETHVQILSLLSKVFLQYHSSISDADKRKVWFGIVDNFVTVNQMNAKFQKEEVREPSEEVMKNMILVLQNDFLNQENSDVWEQTWRRLEPIYPGMKEALAV
;
A
#
# COMPACT_ATOMS: atom_id res chain seq x y z
N GLN A 1 -36.02 31.24 27.90
CA GLN A 1 -34.99 30.29 27.41
C GLN A 1 -35.67 28.94 27.23
N THR A 2 -36.24 28.71 26.05
CA THR A 2 -36.92 27.46 25.72
C THR A 2 -35.85 26.48 25.23
N LYS A 3 -35.56 25.44 26.02
CA LYS A 3 -34.71 24.34 25.59
C LYS A 3 -35.42 23.62 24.44
N GLU A 4 -34.95 23.79 23.22
CA GLU A 4 -35.37 22.96 22.10
C GLU A 4 -34.96 21.51 22.40
N HIS A 5 -35.94 20.67 22.71
CA HIS A 5 -35.73 19.23 22.74
C HIS A 5 -35.47 18.75 21.30
N PRO A 6 -34.42 17.95 21.05
CA PRO A 6 -34.14 17.49 19.70
C PRO A 6 -35.30 16.65 19.18
N SER A 7 -35.70 16.87 17.92
CA SER A 7 -36.79 16.11 17.30
C SER A 7 -36.48 14.60 17.31
N PRO A 8 -37.48 13.71 17.49
CA PRO A 8 -37.27 12.26 17.63
C PRO A 8 -36.44 11.63 16.50
N GLY A 9 -36.58 12.13 15.26
CA GLY A 9 -35.79 11.66 14.11
C GLY A 9 -34.28 11.99 14.19
N ARG A 10 -33.89 13.08 14.88
CA ARG A 10 -32.49 13.42 15.14
C ARG A 10 -31.88 12.56 16.24
N GLN A 11 -32.68 12.13 17.22
CA GLN A 11 -32.21 11.26 18.30
C GLN A 11 -31.94 9.84 17.78
N ASN A 12 -32.80 9.31 16.91
CA ASN A 12 -32.57 8.00 16.28
C ASN A 12 -31.34 7.99 15.34
N GLN A 13 -31.16 9.04 14.51
CA GLN A 13 -29.98 9.15 13.66
C GLN A 13 -28.68 9.26 14.47
N ALA A 14 -28.68 10.06 15.54
CA ALA A 14 -27.50 10.19 16.40
C ALA A 14 -27.13 8.86 17.09
N GLN A 15 -28.13 8.06 17.47
CA GLN A 15 -27.93 6.74 18.06
C GLN A 15 -27.39 5.73 17.03
N GLU A 16 -27.93 5.72 15.82
CA GLU A 16 -27.43 4.88 14.72
C GLU A 16 -25.98 5.23 14.35
N ASP A 17 -25.63 6.52 14.28
CA ASP A 17 -24.26 6.98 14.02
C ASP A 17 -23.28 6.54 15.14
N GLU A 18 -23.72 6.58 16.40
CA GLU A 18 -22.96 6.11 17.55
C GLU A 18 -22.71 4.60 17.48
N GLU A 19 -23.73 3.82 17.14
CA GLU A 19 -23.62 2.36 16.96
C GLU A 19 -22.67 2.00 15.81
N ILE A 20 -22.76 2.70 14.67
CA ILE A 20 -21.84 2.53 13.54
C ILE A 20 -20.41 2.85 13.98
N MET A 21 -20.21 3.95 14.71
CA MET A 21 -18.88 4.33 15.18
C MET A 21 -18.30 3.30 16.17
N ASN A 22 -19.13 2.71 17.02
CA ASN A 22 -18.72 1.62 17.93
C ASN A 22 -18.26 0.38 17.16
N MET A 23 -18.98 -0.03 16.11
CA MET A 23 -18.57 -1.14 15.24
C MET A 23 -17.25 -0.85 14.51
N VAL A 24 -17.05 0.38 14.03
CA VAL A 24 -15.78 0.80 13.42
C VAL A 24 -14.63 0.74 14.42
N ASN A 25 -14.83 1.21 15.65
CA ASN A 25 -13.81 1.17 16.69
C ASN A 25 -13.47 -0.27 17.09
N LEU A 26 -14.46 -1.15 17.19
CA LEU A 26 -14.23 -2.59 17.45
C LEU A 26 -13.43 -3.24 16.31
N SER A 27 -13.77 -2.93 15.06
CA SER A 27 -13.05 -3.42 13.89
C SER A 27 -11.59 -2.97 13.90
N LYS A 28 -11.34 -1.67 14.17
CA LYS A 28 -9.98 -1.15 14.34
C LYS A 28 -9.24 -1.87 15.46
N LYS A 29 -9.89 -2.12 16.61
CA LYS A 29 -9.24 -2.84 17.71
C LYS A 29 -8.86 -4.27 17.34
N SER A 30 -9.71 -4.96 16.56
CA SER A 30 -9.38 -6.30 16.04
C SER A 30 -8.15 -6.28 15.13
N VAL A 31 -8.03 -5.24 14.29
CA VAL A 31 -6.85 -5.03 13.44
C VAL A 31 -5.59 -4.78 14.28
N GLU A 32 -5.67 -3.93 15.31
CA GLU A 32 -4.55 -3.69 16.24
C GLU A 32 -4.08 -4.99 16.91
N LEU A 33 -5.02 -5.77 17.46
CA LEU A 33 -4.72 -7.04 18.12
C LEU A 33 -4.08 -8.05 17.17
N THR A 34 -4.44 -8.03 15.88
CA THR A 34 -3.80 -8.88 14.87
C THR A 34 -2.33 -8.50 14.67
N GLY A 35 -2.02 -7.19 14.63
CA GLY A 35 -0.65 -6.70 14.55
C GLY A 35 0.16 -6.99 15.81
N GLU A 36 -0.43 -6.76 16.99
CA GLU A 36 0.18 -7.07 18.30
C GLU A 36 0.49 -8.56 18.44
N LEU A 37 -0.40 -9.44 18.00
CA LEU A 37 -0.21 -10.89 18.08
C LEU A 37 1.03 -11.36 17.29
N GLY A 38 1.29 -10.74 16.13
CA GLY A 38 2.50 -10.99 15.35
C GLY A 38 3.77 -10.57 16.11
N ALA A 39 3.73 -9.41 16.76
CA ALA A 39 4.85 -8.88 17.55
C ALA A 39 5.13 -9.71 18.81
N VAL A 40 4.09 -10.04 19.60
CA VAL A 40 4.21 -10.79 20.86
C VAL A 40 4.81 -12.19 20.65
N ARG A 41 4.53 -12.81 19.50
CA ARG A 41 5.07 -14.14 19.19
C ARG A 41 6.54 -14.11 18.74
N ASN A 42 7.16 -12.93 18.59
CA ASN A 42 8.49 -12.73 17.98
C ASN A 42 8.64 -13.51 16.65
N LYS A 43 7.51 -13.74 15.97
CA LYS A 43 7.41 -14.59 14.79
C LYS A 43 6.38 -13.97 13.87
N SER A 44 6.77 -12.84 13.27
CA SER A 44 6.10 -12.34 12.08
C SER A 44 6.08 -13.46 11.05
N SER A 45 4.94 -13.66 10.41
CA SER A 45 4.74 -14.72 9.43
C SER A 45 3.78 -14.22 8.36
N TYR A 46 3.84 -14.82 7.18
CA TYR A 46 2.99 -14.43 6.06
C TYR A 46 1.49 -14.40 6.39
N PRO A 47 0.92 -15.35 7.17
CA PRO A 47 -0.50 -15.28 7.56
C PRO A 47 -0.91 -14.01 8.30
N PHE A 48 -0.04 -13.45 9.15
CA PHE A 48 -0.36 -12.19 9.85
C PHE A 48 -0.36 -11.00 8.88
N ILE A 49 0.62 -10.97 7.97
CA ILE A 49 0.68 -9.93 6.93
C ILE A 49 -0.52 -10.03 6.00
N GLN A 50 -0.92 -11.24 5.61
CA GLN A 50 -2.12 -11.48 4.80
C GLN A 50 -3.39 -11.03 5.50
N ALA A 51 -3.54 -11.32 6.79
CA ALA A 51 -4.71 -10.89 7.57
C ALA A 51 -4.81 -9.36 7.66
N LEU A 52 -3.67 -8.67 7.89
CA LEU A 52 -3.62 -7.20 7.90
C LEU A 52 -3.88 -6.62 6.50
N ALA A 53 -3.24 -7.18 5.47
CA ALA A 53 -3.42 -6.80 4.07
C ALA A 53 -4.88 -6.92 3.64
N HIS A 54 -5.60 -7.96 4.06
CA HIS A 54 -7.02 -8.12 3.77
C HIS A 54 -7.88 -6.95 4.29
N GLN A 55 -7.44 -6.28 5.36
CA GLN A 55 -8.14 -5.11 5.91
C GLN A 55 -7.78 -3.81 5.18
N CYS A 56 -6.74 -3.81 4.36
CA CYS A 56 -6.31 -2.65 3.57
C CYS A 56 -7.18 -2.39 2.32
N PHE A 57 -8.14 -3.25 2.00
CA PHE A 57 -9.19 -2.97 1.00
C PHE A 57 -10.62 -2.98 1.60
N ASN A 58 -10.74 -2.78 2.92
CA ASN A 58 -12.03 -2.69 3.59
C ASN A 58 -12.87 -1.50 3.06
N PRO A 59 -14.17 -1.64 2.77
CA PRO A 59 -15.01 -0.53 2.30
C PRO A 59 -15.05 0.67 3.26
N CYS A 60 -14.91 0.43 4.57
CA CYS A 60 -14.84 1.49 5.57
C CYS A 60 -13.46 2.16 5.59
N ARG A 61 -13.38 3.41 5.09
CA ARG A 61 -12.15 4.24 5.07
C ARG A 61 -11.41 4.27 6.41
N LYS A 62 -12.13 4.42 7.53
CA LYS A 62 -11.54 4.50 8.87
C LYS A 62 -10.84 3.19 9.28
N VAL A 63 -11.41 2.05 8.94
CA VAL A 63 -10.81 0.72 9.18
C VAL A 63 -9.64 0.52 8.23
N ARG A 64 -9.83 0.82 6.95
CA ARG A 64 -8.83 0.69 5.90
C ARG A 64 -7.55 1.48 6.19
N ALA A 65 -7.66 2.78 6.45
CA ALA A 65 -6.52 3.64 6.78
C ALA A 65 -5.79 3.17 8.06
N HIS A 66 -6.54 2.68 9.04
CA HIS A 66 -5.96 2.14 10.26
C HIS A 66 -5.21 0.82 10.01
N ALA A 67 -5.76 -0.08 9.20
CA ALA A 67 -5.10 -1.31 8.78
C ALA A 67 -3.78 -1.06 8.03
N ILE A 68 -3.75 -0.07 7.13
CA ILE A 68 -2.52 0.33 6.43
C ILE A 68 -1.45 0.78 7.42
N LYS A 69 -1.82 1.56 8.45
CA LYS A 69 -0.89 1.99 9.49
C LYS A 69 -0.31 0.80 10.27
N ILE A 70 -1.16 -0.16 10.67
CA ILE A 70 -0.72 -1.35 11.41
C ILE A 70 0.15 -2.24 10.52
N LEU A 71 -0.25 -2.50 9.27
CA LEU A 71 0.52 -3.25 8.30
C LEU A 71 1.91 -2.63 8.08
N GLN A 72 1.97 -1.30 7.86
CA GLN A 72 3.24 -0.58 7.73
C GLN A 72 4.12 -0.77 8.96
N ALA A 73 3.58 -0.57 10.16
CA ALA A 73 4.34 -0.74 11.40
C ALA A 73 4.87 -2.18 11.55
N SER A 74 4.04 -3.19 11.27
CA SER A 74 4.44 -4.60 11.34
C SER A 74 5.53 -4.95 10.33
N LEU A 75 5.47 -4.40 9.12
CA LEU A 75 6.47 -4.67 8.08
C LEU A 75 7.80 -3.97 8.34
N LEU A 76 7.78 -2.69 8.71
CA LEU A 76 9.01 -1.92 8.94
C LEU A 76 9.72 -2.29 10.26
N SER A 77 9.04 -2.98 11.17
CA SER A 77 9.63 -3.54 12.41
C SER A 77 9.93 -5.05 12.31
N SER A 78 9.73 -5.65 11.13
CA SER A 78 9.94 -7.09 10.96
C SER A 78 11.43 -7.44 11.01
N ASN A 79 11.72 -8.54 11.70
CA ASN A 79 13.00 -9.24 11.66
C ASN A 79 12.84 -10.44 10.73
N PHE A 80 13.37 -10.34 9.51
CA PHE A 80 13.25 -11.40 8.51
C PHE A 80 14.17 -12.58 8.83
N SER A 81 13.71 -13.78 8.48
CA SER A 81 14.42 -15.06 8.58
C SER A 81 14.33 -15.83 7.26
N GLU A 82 14.87 -17.04 7.21
CA GLU A 82 14.74 -17.92 6.04
C GLU A 82 13.27 -18.31 5.76
N GLU A 83 12.47 -18.58 6.80
CA GLU A 83 11.05 -18.94 6.64
C GLU A 83 10.11 -17.73 6.49
N TYR A 84 10.61 -16.53 6.77
CA TYR A 84 9.88 -15.28 6.64
C TYR A 84 10.83 -14.21 6.07
N SER A 85 10.99 -14.23 4.76
CA SER A 85 11.87 -13.31 4.03
C SER A 85 11.15 -12.03 3.59
N ALA A 86 11.93 -10.97 3.37
CA ALA A 86 11.43 -9.71 2.82
C ALA A 86 10.83 -9.90 1.42
N SER A 87 11.45 -10.69 0.55
CA SER A 87 10.92 -10.99 -0.79
C SER A 87 9.60 -11.75 -0.71
N GLY A 88 9.45 -12.69 0.23
CA GLY A 88 8.21 -13.43 0.42
C GLY A 88 7.07 -12.55 0.95
N VAL A 89 7.34 -11.47 1.69
CA VAL A 89 6.29 -10.51 2.08
C VAL A 89 5.65 -9.87 0.86
N TYR A 90 6.44 -9.57 -0.18
CA TYR A 90 5.89 -9.08 -1.44
C TYR A 90 5.04 -10.13 -2.12
N GLU A 91 5.59 -11.33 -2.28
CA GLU A 91 4.94 -12.43 -3.00
C GLU A 91 3.64 -12.90 -2.34
N TYR A 92 3.62 -13.04 -1.01
CA TYR A 92 2.50 -13.61 -0.28
C TYR A 92 1.59 -12.57 0.39
N GLY A 93 1.97 -11.29 0.41
CA GLY A 93 1.23 -10.24 1.11
C GLY A 93 0.96 -9.00 0.25
N LEU A 94 2.02 -8.25 -0.07
CA LEU A 94 1.87 -6.93 -0.69
C LEU A 94 1.40 -6.97 -2.14
N PHE A 95 1.92 -7.88 -2.98
CA PHE A 95 1.44 -8.00 -4.37
C PHE A 95 0.03 -8.58 -4.46
N PRO A 96 -0.35 -9.61 -3.67
CA PRO A 96 -1.76 -10.01 -3.57
C PRO A 96 -2.68 -8.86 -3.15
N LEU A 97 -2.27 -8.03 -2.17
CA LEU A 97 -3.02 -6.83 -1.79
C LEU A 97 -3.22 -5.88 -2.98
N MET A 98 -2.17 -5.59 -3.73
CA MET A 98 -2.27 -4.74 -4.92
C MET A 98 -3.23 -5.32 -5.96
N ALA A 99 -3.17 -6.64 -6.18
CA ALA A 99 -4.06 -7.33 -7.09
C ALA A 99 -5.54 -7.22 -6.67
N GLU A 100 -5.84 -7.22 -5.37
CA GLU A 100 -7.19 -6.96 -4.86
C GLU A 100 -7.62 -5.49 -5.07
N LEU A 101 -6.75 -4.53 -4.78
CA LEU A 101 -7.07 -3.10 -4.83
C LEU A 101 -7.43 -2.60 -6.24
N VAL A 102 -6.87 -3.22 -7.28
CA VAL A 102 -7.15 -2.86 -8.68
C VAL A 102 -8.35 -3.58 -9.28
N LYS A 103 -9.03 -4.47 -8.54
CA LYS A 103 -10.27 -5.10 -9.01
C LYS A 103 -11.38 -4.06 -9.08
N ASP A 104 -12.11 -4.05 -10.19
CA ASP A 104 -13.25 -3.15 -10.38
C ASP A 104 -14.23 -3.28 -9.19
N ASP A 105 -14.63 -4.50 -8.80
CA ASP A 105 -15.60 -4.69 -7.70
C ASP A 105 -15.14 -4.10 -6.37
N VAL A 106 -13.85 -4.23 -6.04
CA VAL A 106 -13.27 -3.64 -4.83
C VAL A 106 -13.29 -2.12 -4.93
N PHE A 107 -12.82 -1.57 -6.04
CA PHE A 107 -12.76 -0.13 -6.25
C PHE A 107 -14.14 0.54 -6.18
N HIS A 108 -15.18 -0.13 -6.70
CA HIS A 108 -16.56 0.38 -6.66
C HIS A 108 -17.14 0.44 -5.25
N THR A 109 -16.57 -0.27 -4.27
CA THR A 109 -17.02 -0.13 -2.87
C THR A 109 -16.70 1.24 -2.28
N ASP A 110 -15.73 1.98 -2.84
CA ASP A 110 -15.38 3.34 -2.44
C ASP A 110 -14.60 4.11 -3.53
N LEU A 111 -15.30 4.46 -4.63
CA LEU A 111 -14.74 5.14 -5.80
C LEU A 111 -13.92 6.41 -5.50
N ASN A 112 -14.18 7.08 -4.37
CA ASN A 112 -13.54 8.33 -4.01
C ASN A 112 -12.45 8.17 -2.94
N GLY A 113 -12.30 6.99 -2.35
CA GLY A 113 -11.34 6.76 -1.26
C GLY A 113 -10.21 5.79 -1.63
N PHE A 114 -10.34 5.04 -2.72
CA PHE A 114 -9.27 4.13 -3.14
C PHE A 114 -8.09 4.82 -3.80
N SER A 115 -8.24 5.99 -4.41
CA SER A 115 -7.10 6.77 -4.93
C SER A 115 -6.06 7.03 -3.83
N GLU A 116 -6.50 7.54 -2.68
CA GLU A 116 -5.63 7.77 -1.52
C GLU A 116 -5.02 6.47 -1.00
N THR A 117 -5.83 5.40 -0.96
CA THR A 117 -5.37 4.07 -0.53
C THR A 117 -4.26 3.54 -1.45
N HIS A 118 -4.40 3.69 -2.77
CA HIS A 118 -3.40 3.33 -3.75
C HIS A 118 -2.08 4.06 -3.50
N VAL A 119 -2.11 5.39 -3.31
CA VAL A 119 -0.92 6.18 -2.99
C VAL A 119 -0.25 5.69 -1.70
N GLN A 120 -1.04 5.41 -0.66
CA GLN A 120 -0.52 4.91 0.61
C GLN A 120 0.15 3.54 0.46
N ILE A 121 -0.43 2.59 -0.29
CA ILE A 121 0.17 1.27 -0.49
C ILE A 121 1.37 1.33 -1.43
N LEU A 122 1.34 2.11 -2.52
CA LEU A 122 2.53 2.33 -3.36
C LEU A 122 3.70 2.91 -2.56
N SER A 123 3.42 3.86 -1.66
CA SER A 123 4.40 4.38 -0.70
C SER A 123 4.91 3.30 0.26
N LEU A 124 4.05 2.39 0.72
CA LEU A 124 4.43 1.26 1.56
C LEU A 124 5.36 0.28 0.83
N LEU A 125 5.04 -0.10 -0.41
CA LEU A 125 5.92 -0.92 -1.27
C LEU A 125 7.30 -0.26 -1.35
N SER A 126 7.34 1.04 -1.62
CA SER A 126 8.60 1.79 -1.68
C SER A 126 9.38 1.70 -0.38
N LYS A 127 8.76 2.03 0.77
CA LYS A 127 9.44 2.04 2.07
C LYS A 127 10.00 0.67 2.45
N VAL A 128 9.21 -0.39 2.29
CA VAL A 128 9.64 -1.75 2.62
C VAL A 128 10.78 -2.17 1.69
N PHE A 129 10.74 -1.81 0.40
CA PHE A 129 11.80 -2.19 -0.54
C PHE A 129 13.10 -1.46 -0.17
N LEU A 130 13.02 -0.15 0.04
CA LEU A 130 14.18 0.66 0.40
C LEU A 130 14.81 0.24 1.73
N GLN A 131 14.02 -0.19 2.70
CA GLN A 131 14.54 -0.65 3.99
C GLN A 131 15.29 -1.99 3.89
N TYR A 132 14.88 -2.88 3.00
CA TYR A 132 15.33 -4.28 3.00
C TYR A 132 15.98 -4.74 1.70
N HIS A 133 16.14 -3.89 0.69
CA HIS A 133 16.77 -4.30 -0.58
C HIS A 133 18.18 -4.84 -0.35
N SER A 134 18.96 -4.23 0.56
CA SER A 134 20.35 -4.63 0.81
C SER A 134 20.49 -6.00 1.47
N SER A 135 19.41 -6.53 2.08
CA SER A 135 19.44 -7.81 2.81
C SER A 135 18.88 -8.99 2.01
N ILE A 136 18.45 -8.79 0.77
CA ILE A 136 17.96 -9.86 -0.12
C ILE A 136 18.92 -10.10 -1.29
N SER A 137 18.83 -11.29 -1.90
CA SER A 137 19.66 -11.65 -3.05
C SER A 137 19.39 -10.75 -4.26
N ASP A 138 20.36 -10.55 -5.16
CA ASP A 138 20.15 -9.71 -6.35
C ASP A 138 19.04 -10.25 -7.27
N ALA A 139 18.88 -11.57 -7.33
CA ALA A 139 17.78 -12.20 -8.06
C ALA A 139 16.41 -11.82 -7.45
N ASP A 140 16.30 -11.84 -6.12
CA ASP A 140 15.09 -11.41 -5.42
C ASP A 140 14.87 -9.90 -5.54
N LYS A 141 15.91 -9.07 -5.43
CA LYS A 141 15.82 -7.61 -5.64
C LYS A 141 15.21 -7.33 -7.00
N ARG A 142 15.70 -8.00 -8.05
CA ARG A 142 15.19 -7.87 -9.42
C ARG A 142 13.74 -8.33 -9.56
N LYS A 143 13.37 -9.49 -8.99
CA LYS A 143 11.98 -9.99 -9.00
C LYS A 143 11.04 -8.98 -8.33
N VAL A 144 11.39 -8.54 -7.12
CA VAL A 144 10.58 -7.61 -6.34
C VAL A 144 10.50 -6.25 -7.02
N TRP A 145 11.62 -5.71 -7.52
CA TRP A 145 11.64 -4.43 -8.22
C TRP A 145 10.69 -4.40 -9.42
N PHE A 146 10.76 -5.40 -10.31
CA PHE A 146 9.83 -5.45 -11.44
C PHE A 146 8.38 -5.61 -11.00
N GLY A 147 8.12 -6.42 -9.96
CA GLY A 147 6.79 -6.50 -9.38
C GLY A 147 6.29 -5.15 -8.85
N ILE A 148 7.16 -4.35 -8.22
CA ILE A 148 6.81 -2.99 -7.79
C ILE A 148 6.49 -2.13 -9.00
N VAL A 149 7.39 -2.04 -10.00
CA VAL A 149 7.18 -1.25 -11.22
C VAL A 149 5.88 -1.62 -11.93
N ASP A 150 5.61 -2.92 -12.10
CA ASP A 150 4.38 -3.41 -12.74
C ASP A 150 3.12 -3.01 -11.95
N ASN A 151 3.19 -2.97 -10.62
CA ASN A 151 2.09 -2.50 -9.78
C ASN A 151 1.88 -0.98 -9.87
N PHE A 152 2.94 -0.18 -9.97
CA PHE A 152 2.82 1.25 -10.26
C PHE A 152 2.12 1.49 -11.60
N VAL A 153 2.50 0.76 -12.64
CA VAL A 153 1.83 0.81 -13.95
C VAL A 153 0.35 0.44 -13.84
N THR A 154 0.06 -0.70 -13.23
CA THR A 154 -1.30 -1.24 -13.12
C THR A 154 -2.22 -0.27 -12.37
N VAL A 155 -1.76 0.28 -11.24
CA VAL A 155 -2.52 1.26 -10.46
C VAL A 155 -2.77 2.54 -11.25
N ASN A 156 -1.75 3.09 -11.91
CA ASN A 156 -1.93 4.33 -12.68
C ASN A 156 -2.90 4.14 -13.85
N GLN A 157 -2.78 3.03 -14.59
CA GLN A 157 -3.72 2.70 -15.67
C GLN A 157 -5.15 2.51 -15.16
N MET A 158 -5.30 1.81 -14.03
CA MET A 158 -6.58 1.61 -13.38
C MET A 158 -7.22 2.96 -12.98
N ASN A 159 -6.47 3.84 -12.31
CA ASN A 159 -7.00 5.14 -11.89
C ASN A 159 -7.31 6.06 -13.09
N ALA A 160 -6.50 6.02 -14.15
CA ALA A 160 -6.77 6.73 -15.40
C ALA A 160 -8.10 6.29 -16.06
N LYS A 161 -8.42 4.98 -16.06
CA LYS A 161 -9.72 4.45 -16.53
C LYS A 161 -10.91 5.10 -15.82
N PHE A 162 -10.76 5.47 -14.54
CA PHE A 162 -11.79 6.13 -13.73
C PHE A 162 -11.60 7.65 -13.60
N GLN A 163 -10.72 8.26 -14.41
CA GLN A 163 -10.43 9.70 -14.40
C GLN A 163 -9.94 10.21 -13.02
N LYS A 164 -9.17 9.38 -12.31
CA LYS A 164 -8.57 9.67 -11.00
C LYS A 164 -7.10 10.06 -11.13
N GLU A 165 -6.86 11.21 -11.74
CA GLU A 165 -5.50 11.73 -11.99
C GLU A 165 -4.70 12.06 -10.71
N GLU A 166 -5.39 12.20 -9.57
CA GLU A 166 -4.79 12.51 -8.26
C GLU A 166 -3.78 11.47 -7.74
N VAL A 167 -3.75 10.27 -8.32
CA VAL A 167 -2.77 9.23 -7.98
C VAL A 167 -1.45 9.42 -8.74
N ARG A 168 -1.49 10.02 -9.93
CA ARG A 168 -0.36 10.03 -10.86
C ARG A 168 0.84 10.78 -10.30
N GLU A 169 0.66 12.03 -9.91
CA GLU A 169 1.74 12.88 -9.39
C GLU A 169 2.36 12.32 -8.10
N PRO A 170 1.58 11.96 -7.05
CA PRO A 170 2.18 11.38 -5.84
C PRO A 170 2.92 10.07 -6.09
N SER A 171 2.41 9.21 -6.98
CA SER A 171 3.08 7.95 -7.31
C SER A 171 4.34 8.17 -8.16
N GLU A 172 4.33 9.14 -9.07
CA GLU A 172 5.52 9.54 -9.83
C GLU A 172 6.65 9.98 -8.89
N GLU A 173 6.35 10.84 -7.91
CA GLU A 173 7.34 11.30 -6.93
C GLU A 173 7.89 10.17 -6.05
N VAL A 174 7.05 9.20 -5.66
CA VAL A 174 7.53 8.01 -4.95
C VAL A 174 8.50 7.21 -5.83
N MET A 175 8.16 6.97 -7.10
CA MET A 175 8.99 6.22 -8.03
C MET A 175 10.33 6.92 -8.33
N LYS A 176 10.31 8.25 -8.55
CA LYS A 176 11.54 9.05 -8.71
C LYS A 176 12.48 8.88 -7.52
N ASN A 177 11.96 9.02 -6.31
CA ASN A 177 12.74 8.86 -5.08
C ASN A 177 13.34 7.46 -4.95
N MET A 178 12.59 6.40 -5.29
CA MET A 178 13.13 5.05 -5.31
C MET A 178 14.27 4.90 -6.31
N ILE A 179 14.07 5.36 -7.55
CA ILE A 179 15.07 5.27 -8.61
C ILE A 179 16.35 6.00 -8.20
N LEU A 180 16.24 7.23 -7.68
CA LEU A 180 17.38 8.02 -7.21
C LEU A 180 18.20 7.30 -6.13
N VAL A 181 17.54 6.66 -5.16
CA VAL A 181 18.24 5.89 -4.13
C VAL A 181 18.96 4.68 -4.73
N LEU A 182 18.34 4.01 -5.70
CA LEU A 182 18.82 2.75 -6.26
C LEU A 182 19.85 2.91 -7.39
N GLN A 183 19.94 4.07 -8.04
CA GLN A 183 20.84 4.34 -9.19
C GLN A 183 22.32 4.03 -8.91
N ASN A 184 22.76 4.21 -7.67
CA ASN A 184 24.15 3.96 -7.27
C ASN A 184 24.38 2.56 -6.66
N ASP A 185 23.34 1.74 -6.54
CA ASP A 185 23.42 0.39 -5.95
C ASP A 185 22.87 -0.66 -6.91
N PHE A 186 21.55 -0.73 -7.07
CA PHE A 186 20.88 -1.78 -7.84
C PHE A 186 20.61 -1.38 -9.31
N LEU A 187 20.23 -0.12 -9.57
CA LEU A 187 19.89 0.41 -10.89
C LEU A 187 21.10 1.10 -11.56
N ASN A 188 22.26 0.45 -11.52
CA ASN A 188 23.53 0.99 -11.99
C ASN A 188 23.89 0.48 -13.41
N GLN A 189 25.08 0.85 -13.91
CA GLN A 189 25.56 0.45 -15.24
C GLN A 189 25.71 -1.08 -15.40
N GLU A 190 26.05 -1.81 -14.34
CA GLU A 190 26.20 -3.27 -14.36
C GLU A 190 24.85 -3.97 -14.56
N ASN A 191 23.76 -3.33 -14.12
CA ASN A 191 22.38 -3.78 -14.30
C ASN A 191 21.63 -2.97 -15.38
N SER A 192 22.31 -2.61 -16.46
CA SER A 192 21.73 -1.85 -17.59
C SER A 192 20.45 -2.46 -18.16
N ASP A 193 20.31 -3.79 -18.11
CA ASP A 193 19.10 -4.48 -18.56
C ASP A 193 17.89 -4.24 -17.64
N VAL A 194 18.10 -4.10 -16.31
CA VAL A 194 17.06 -3.69 -15.35
C VAL A 194 16.64 -2.27 -15.63
N TRP A 195 17.63 -1.39 -15.83
CA TRP A 195 17.40 0.03 -16.10
C TRP A 195 16.53 0.24 -17.34
N GLU A 196 16.89 -0.34 -18.47
CA GLU A 196 16.13 -0.18 -19.71
C GLU A 196 14.72 -0.80 -19.61
N GLN A 197 14.60 -1.95 -18.97
CA GLN A 197 13.30 -2.59 -18.74
C GLN A 197 12.39 -1.81 -17.77
N THR A 198 12.98 -1.10 -16.81
CA THR A 198 12.26 -0.22 -15.88
C THR A 198 11.67 0.96 -16.65
N TRP A 199 12.49 1.66 -17.41
CA TRP A 199 12.04 2.83 -18.18
C TRP A 199 11.05 2.47 -19.27
N ARG A 200 11.21 1.34 -19.94
CA ARG A 200 10.22 0.84 -20.91
C ARG A 200 8.81 0.69 -20.32
N ARG A 201 8.70 0.36 -19.03
CA ARG A 201 7.42 0.20 -18.31
C ARG A 201 6.88 1.52 -17.78
N LEU A 202 7.77 2.41 -17.32
CA LEU A 202 7.38 3.67 -16.69
C LEU A 202 7.04 4.78 -17.70
N GLU A 203 7.68 4.79 -18.88
CA GLU A 203 7.48 5.83 -19.90
C GLU A 203 6.00 6.08 -20.26
N PRO A 204 5.15 5.04 -20.46
CA PRO A 204 3.74 5.25 -20.79
C PRO A 204 2.92 5.93 -19.68
N ILE A 205 3.33 5.84 -18.41
CA ILE A 205 2.60 6.42 -17.26
C ILE A 205 3.23 7.71 -16.74
N TYR A 206 4.55 7.86 -16.88
CA TYR A 206 5.35 9.00 -16.44
C TYR A 206 6.24 9.50 -17.59
N PRO A 207 5.65 10.05 -18.67
CA PRO A 207 6.40 10.51 -19.82
C PRO A 207 7.38 11.64 -19.44
N GLY A 208 8.61 11.56 -19.91
CA GLY A 208 9.66 12.56 -19.63
C GLY A 208 10.33 12.44 -18.25
N MET A 209 9.95 11.45 -17.44
CA MET A 209 10.53 11.27 -16.11
C MET A 209 12.00 10.86 -16.16
N LYS A 210 12.43 10.07 -17.16
CA LYS A 210 13.82 9.63 -17.31
C LYS A 210 14.76 10.81 -17.50
N GLU A 211 14.36 11.75 -18.35
CA GLU A 211 15.09 12.97 -18.67
C GLU A 211 15.17 13.90 -17.47
N ALA A 212 14.09 14.02 -16.70
CA ALA A 212 14.05 14.86 -15.50
C ALA A 212 15.01 14.39 -14.39
N LEU A 213 15.36 13.09 -14.35
CA LEU A 213 16.32 12.54 -13.39
C LEU A 213 17.78 12.62 -13.85
N ALA A 214 18.05 13.00 -15.10
CA ALA A 214 19.40 13.09 -15.67
C ALA A 214 20.07 14.45 -15.41
N VAL A 215 19.47 15.30 -14.57
CA VAL A 215 19.92 16.66 -14.19
C VAL A 215 20.51 16.62 -12.78
#